data_AF-A0AA35R0J3-F1
#
_entry.id   AF-A0AA35R0J3-F1
#
_cell.length_a   1.000
_cell.length_b   1.000
_cell.length_c   1.000
_cell.angle_alpha   90.00
_cell.angle_beta   90.00
_cell.angle_gamma   90.00
#
_symmetry.space_group_name_H-M   'P 1'
#
loop_
_entity.id
_entity.type
_entity.pdbx_description
1 polymer ?
#
loop_
_entity_poly.entity_id
_entity_poly.type
_entity_poly.pdbx_seq_one_letter_code
_entity_poly.pdbx_strand_id
1 'polypeptide(L)'
;MQSFARSYAGAEVSISATLCKTEWLSNSPSSTSGNKQVINLDHKKVIKLMEELPFQEALIVADAYKRTSWTDWVGPLYKKVVIGGHFHYLSDYKTAFPLKANMFQELASRYQHDRERPPESAGNMRRLLGHLRNLPLKRKIATDLGLSDVLQSLSPTQDEGFLNDIARL
;
A
#
# COMPACT_ATOMS: atom_id res chain seq x y z
N MET A 1 68.30 12.85 -9.83
CA MET A 1 68.13 11.39 -9.77
C MET A 1 66.73 11.09 -9.25
N GLN A 2 65.96 10.38 -10.08
CA GLN A 2 64.85 9.47 -9.80
C GLN A 2 63.54 9.95 -9.13
N SER A 3 62.48 9.52 -9.81
CA SER A 3 61.02 9.66 -9.68
C SER A 3 60.37 8.92 -8.51
N PHE A 4 59.01 9.01 -8.50
CA PHE A 4 57.95 8.26 -7.79
C PHE A 4 57.40 8.97 -6.54
N ALA A 5 56.09 9.12 -6.28
CA ALA A 5 54.91 8.50 -6.86
C ALA A 5 53.63 9.36 -6.65
N ARG A 6 52.70 9.14 -7.58
CA ARG A 6 51.25 9.33 -7.59
C ARG A 6 50.48 9.30 -6.24
N SER A 7 49.51 10.22 -6.15
CA SER A 7 48.06 9.94 -6.01
C SER A 7 47.36 10.06 -4.64
N TYR A 8 46.09 10.46 -4.78
CA TYR A 8 44.93 10.34 -3.90
C TYR A 8 44.57 11.54 -3.01
N ALA A 9 43.93 12.50 -3.66
CA ALA A 9 42.83 13.26 -3.07
C ALA A 9 41.63 12.33 -2.83
N GLY A 10 40.99 12.44 -1.67
CA GLY A 10 39.67 11.86 -1.38
C GLY A 10 39.67 10.72 -0.38
N ALA A 11 39.79 11.01 0.92
CA ALA A 11 39.47 10.03 1.96
C ALA A 11 39.03 10.61 3.33
N GLU A 12 38.75 11.91 3.47
CA GLU A 12 38.46 12.50 4.80
C GLU A 12 36.97 12.68 5.16
N VAL A 13 36.01 12.19 4.35
CA VAL A 13 34.57 12.37 4.67
C VAL A 13 33.87 11.06 5.10
N SER A 14 34.59 9.93 5.21
CA SER A 14 33.95 8.61 5.42
C SER A 14 34.16 7.96 6.79
N ILE A 15 34.75 8.67 7.77
CA ILE A 15 35.07 8.08 9.08
C ILE A 15 33.98 8.37 10.13
N SER A 16 33.26 9.49 10.06
CA SER A 16 32.17 9.79 11.02
C SER A 16 30.89 8.98 10.82
N ALA A 17 30.60 8.48 9.62
CA ALA A 17 29.37 7.72 9.37
C ALA A 17 29.47 6.25 9.84
N THR A 18 30.68 5.72 9.99
CA THR A 18 30.91 4.30 10.32
C THR A 18 30.90 4.05 11.83
N LEU A 19 31.25 5.05 12.65
CA LEU A 19 31.26 4.95 14.11
C LEU A 19 29.85 4.89 14.74
N CYS A 20 28.83 5.49 14.10
CA CYS A 20 27.47 5.46 14.64
C CYS A 20 26.76 4.10 14.47
N LYS A 21 27.28 3.23 13.58
CA LYS A 21 26.66 1.93 13.26
C LYS A 21 27.14 0.81 14.18
N THR A 22 28.31 0.96 14.80
CA THR A 22 28.91 -0.06 15.66
C THR A 22 28.44 -0.01 17.12
N GLU A 23 27.87 1.10 17.57
CA GLU A 23 27.42 1.24 18.96
C GLU A 23 26.03 0.62 19.23
N TRP A 24 25.21 0.43 18.20
CA TRP A 24 23.88 -0.19 18.33
C TRP A 24 23.92 -1.73 18.42
N LEU A 25 25.01 -2.38 18.01
CA LEU A 25 25.11 -3.84 18.03
C LEU A 25 25.66 -4.41 19.34
N SER A 26 26.30 -3.58 20.18
CA SER A 26 26.96 -4.06 21.41
C SER A 26 26.09 -4.06 22.67
N ASN A 27 24.85 -3.55 22.61
CA ASN A 27 23.98 -3.49 23.78
C ASN A 27 22.65 -4.24 23.59
N SER A 28 22.72 -5.47 23.07
CA SER A 28 21.58 -6.39 23.07
C SER A 28 21.61 -7.26 24.34
N PRO A 29 20.73 -7.02 25.34
CA PRO A 29 20.58 -7.97 26.43
C PRO A 29 20.02 -9.28 25.88
N SER A 30 20.72 -10.34 26.25
CA SER A 30 20.43 -11.75 26.03
C SER A 30 18.97 -12.12 26.32
N SER A 31 18.39 -12.87 25.38
CA SER A 31 17.32 -13.85 25.58
C SER A 31 16.12 -13.40 26.41
N THR A 32 15.10 -12.89 25.71
CA THR A 32 13.72 -13.26 26.01
C THR A 32 12.95 -13.32 24.70
N SER A 33 12.52 -14.53 24.35
CA SER A 33 11.50 -14.80 23.34
C SER A 33 10.15 -14.27 23.82
N GLY A 34 10.06 -12.95 23.98
CA GLY A 34 8.88 -12.21 24.40
C GLY A 34 8.66 -11.10 23.39
N ASN A 35 7.50 -11.10 22.75
CA ASN A 35 7.07 -10.08 21.80
C ASN A 35 7.23 -8.69 22.44
N LYS A 36 8.20 -7.89 21.98
CA LYS A 36 8.42 -6.53 22.48
C LYS A 36 7.35 -5.60 21.93
N GLN A 37 6.13 -5.73 22.45
CA GLN A 37 5.08 -4.73 22.32
C GLN A 37 5.33 -3.68 23.41
N VAL A 38 5.80 -2.49 23.02
CA VAL A 38 6.13 -1.41 23.99
C VAL A 38 4.86 -0.92 24.73
N ILE A 39 3.67 -1.21 24.21
CA ILE A 39 2.38 -0.93 24.84
C ILE A 39 1.47 -2.15 24.62
N ASN A 40 0.79 -2.68 25.64
CA ASN A 40 -0.19 -3.77 25.44
C ASN A 40 -1.53 -3.21 24.92
N LEU A 41 -1.54 -2.71 23.68
CA LEU A 41 -2.74 -2.18 23.05
C LEU A 41 -3.64 -3.33 22.55
N ASP A 42 -4.93 -3.22 22.84
CA ASP A 42 -5.94 -4.11 22.29
C ASP A 42 -5.96 -4.06 20.76
N HIS A 43 -6.27 -5.20 20.12
CA HIS A 43 -6.28 -5.34 18.66
C HIS A 43 -7.11 -4.27 17.94
N LYS A 44 -8.29 -3.93 18.48
CA LYS A 44 -9.14 -2.89 17.88
C LYS A 44 -8.53 -1.49 18.01
N LYS A 45 -7.81 -1.24 19.10
CA LYS A 45 -7.12 0.04 19.33
C LYS A 45 -5.92 0.20 18.39
N VAL A 46 -5.19 -0.88 18.12
CA VAL A 46 -4.08 -0.87 17.16
C VAL A 46 -4.57 -0.54 15.75
N ILE A 47 -5.65 -1.18 15.29
CA ILE A 47 -6.22 -0.89 13.96
C ILE A 47 -6.73 0.56 13.89
N LYS A 48 -7.41 1.06 14.92
CA LYS A 48 -7.84 2.46 14.99
C LYS A 48 -6.66 3.44 14.98
N LEU A 49 -5.55 3.09 15.61
CA LEU A 49 -4.35 3.91 15.57
C LEU A 49 -3.75 3.92 14.16
N MET A 50 -3.61 2.75 13.51
CA MET A 50 -3.13 2.64 12.13
C MET A 50 -4.00 3.43 11.14
N GLU A 51 -5.30 3.54 11.41
CA GLU A 51 -6.25 4.36 10.64
C GLU A 51 -6.01 5.87 10.74
N GLU A 52 -5.32 6.36 11.78
CA GLU A 52 -5.07 7.79 12.01
C GLU A 52 -3.66 8.19 11.60
N LEU A 53 -2.70 7.27 11.72
CA LEU A 53 -1.29 7.50 11.42
C LEU A 53 -0.97 7.61 9.91
N PRO A 54 0.15 8.25 9.55
CA PRO A 54 0.75 8.13 8.22
C PRO A 54 1.29 6.72 7.98
N PHE A 55 1.51 6.35 6.71
CA PHE A 55 1.84 4.97 6.33
C PHE A 55 3.09 4.42 7.02
N GLN A 56 4.16 5.21 7.09
CA GLN A 56 5.43 4.78 7.71
C GLN A 56 5.25 4.45 9.20
N GLU A 57 4.52 5.28 9.94
CA GLU A 57 4.23 5.06 11.36
C GLU A 57 3.26 3.88 11.55
N ALA A 58 2.22 3.78 10.72
CA ALA A 58 1.30 2.66 10.73
C ALA A 58 2.02 1.32 10.44
N LEU A 59 3.06 1.33 9.59
CA LEU A 59 3.88 0.16 9.30
C LEU A 59 4.73 -0.27 10.50
N ILE A 60 5.34 0.67 11.20
CA ILE A 60 6.09 0.40 12.44
C ILE A 60 5.17 -0.19 13.50
N VAL A 61 3.98 0.39 13.67
CA VAL A 61 2.96 -0.14 14.59
C VAL A 61 2.52 -1.53 14.15
N ALA A 62 2.21 -1.76 12.89
CA ALA A 62 1.85 -3.08 12.38
C ALA A 62 2.94 -4.13 12.67
N ASP A 63 4.21 -3.80 12.45
CA ASP A 63 5.33 -4.70 12.71
C ASP A 63 5.49 -5.00 14.21
N ALA A 64 5.44 -3.97 15.06
CA ALA A 64 5.55 -4.10 16.52
C ALA A 64 4.46 -5.03 17.11
N TYR A 65 3.25 -5.01 16.53
CA TYR A 65 2.14 -5.87 16.96
C TYR A 65 1.97 -7.15 16.13
N LYS A 66 2.89 -7.46 15.21
CA LYS A 66 2.82 -8.60 14.28
C LYS A 66 1.52 -8.64 13.47
N ARG A 67 1.02 -7.47 13.06
CA ARG A 67 -0.22 -7.22 12.29
C ARG A 67 0.08 -6.89 10.83
N THR A 68 0.81 -7.78 10.18
CA THR A 68 1.16 -7.68 8.75
C THR A 68 0.17 -8.42 7.83
N SER A 69 -0.97 -8.88 8.38
CA SER A 69 -2.00 -9.54 7.59
C SER A 69 -2.83 -8.52 6.81
N TRP A 70 -3.13 -8.82 5.54
CA TRP A 70 -3.90 -7.94 4.66
C TRP A 70 -5.25 -7.49 5.25
N THR A 71 -5.88 -8.30 6.11
CA THR A 71 -7.13 -8.00 6.81
C THR A 71 -7.01 -6.80 7.76
N ASP A 72 -5.85 -6.65 8.42
CA ASP A 72 -5.59 -5.56 9.36
C ASP A 72 -5.46 -4.21 8.63
N TRP A 73 -5.05 -4.25 7.37
CA TRP A 73 -4.85 -3.08 6.51
C TRP A 73 -6.10 -2.62 5.76
N VAL A 74 -7.17 -3.43 5.72
CA VAL A 74 -8.43 -3.06 5.05
C VAL A 74 -9.03 -1.79 5.67
N GLY A 75 -9.07 -1.69 7.01
CA GLY A 75 -9.62 -0.52 7.72
C GLY A 75 -8.84 0.77 7.43
N PRO A 76 -7.51 0.79 7.67
CA PRO A 76 -6.65 1.94 7.35
C PRO A 76 -6.73 2.37 5.88
N LEU A 77 -6.72 1.42 4.94
CA LEU A 77 -6.85 1.74 3.52
C LEU A 77 -8.22 2.31 3.16
N TYR A 78 -9.30 1.77 3.73
CA TYR A 78 -10.64 2.32 3.52
C TYR A 78 -10.71 3.78 3.98
N LYS A 79 -10.29 4.06 5.22
CA LYS A 79 -10.36 5.40 5.80
C LYS A 79 -9.44 6.39 5.09
N LYS A 80 -8.19 6.03 4.80
CA LYS A 80 -7.20 6.95 4.20
C LYS A 80 -7.42 7.14 2.70
N VAL A 81 -7.71 6.06 1.96
CA VAL A 81 -7.75 6.08 0.49
C VAL A 81 -9.17 6.31 -0.04
N VAL A 82 -10.17 5.60 0.49
CA VAL A 82 -11.55 5.69 -0.02
C VAL A 82 -12.26 6.92 0.55
N ILE A 83 -12.21 7.11 1.86
CA ILE A 83 -12.86 8.25 2.54
C ILE A 83 -11.99 9.51 2.41
N GLY A 84 -10.70 9.43 2.73
CA GLY A 84 -9.79 10.58 2.73
C GLY A 84 -9.12 10.92 1.39
N GLY A 85 -9.22 10.08 0.36
CA GLY A 85 -8.63 10.35 -0.96
C GLY A 85 -7.09 10.36 -1.00
N HIS A 86 -6.40 9.92 0.05
CA HIS A 86 -4.94 9.94 0.14
C HIS A 86 -4.31 8.76 -0.64
N PHE A 87 -4.23 8.88 -1.97
CA PHE A 87 -3.64 7.84 -2.83
C PHE A 87 -2.13 7.64 -2.64
N HIS A 88 -1.42 8.62 -2.07
CA HIS A 88 -0.01 8.45 -1.69
C HIS A 88 0.15 7.28 -0.70
N TYR A 89 -0.77 7.17 0.27
CA TYR A 89 -0.81 6.06 1.22
C TYR A 89 -0.95 4.69 0.53
N LEU A 90 -1.75 4.61 -0.54
CA LEU A 90 -1.89 3.38 -1.33
C LEU A 90 -0.61 3.05 -2.09
N SER A 91 0.08 4.07 -2.63
CA SER A 91 1.36 3.89 -3.32
C SER A 91 2.43 3.35 -2.38
N ASP A 92 2.54 3.93 -1.18
CA ASP A 92 3.50 3.45 -0.18
C ASP A 92 3.15 2.03 0.27
N TYR A 93 1.87 1.72 0.49
CA TYR A 93 1.41 0.36 0.79
C TYR A 93 1.87 -0.66 -0.27
N LYS A 94 1.78 -0.31 -1.56
CA LYS A 94 2.23 -1.20 -2.65
C LYS A 94 3.74 -1.47 -2.62
N THR A 95 4.54 -0.56 -2.07
CA THR A 95 5.99 -0.78 -1.94
C THR A 95 6.32 -1.77 -0.82
N ALA A 96 5.50 -1.85 0.22
CA ALA A 96 5.71 -2.74 1.36
C ALA A 96 4.99 -4.10 1.19
N PHE A 97 3.80 -4.10 0.57
CA PHE A 97 2.94 -5.28 0.49
C PHE A 97 2.31 -5.47 -0.90
N PRO A 98 2.12 -6.72 -1.36
CA PRO A 98 1.39 -7.00 -2.57
C PRO A 98 -0.12 -6.74 -2.39
N LEU A 99 -0.74 -6.13 -3.40
CA LEU A 99 -2.20 -5.96 -3.44
C LEU A 99 -2.89 -7.29 -3.74
N LYS A 100 -3.73 -7.75 -2.81
CA LYS A 100 -4.52 -8.96 -2.96
C LYS A 100 -5.90 -8.65 -3.53
N ALA A 101 -6.39 -9.50 -4.43
CA ALA A 101 -7.74 -9.40 -4.99
C ALA A 101 -8.83 -9.34 -3.90
N ASN A 102 -8.71 -10.18 -2.87
CA ASN A 102 -9.64 -10.24 -1.73
C ASN A 102 -9.72 -8.91 -0.96
N MET A 103 -8.62 -8.16 -0.90
CA MET A 103 -8.59 -6.85 -0.23
C MET A 103 -9.55 -5.87 -0.89
N PHE A 104 -9.63 -5.87 -2.22
CA PHE A 104 -10.56 -5.01 -2.94
C PHE A 104 -12.02 -5.42 -2.75
N GLN A 105 -12.30 -6.72 -2.61
CA GLN A 105 -13.65 -7.19 -2.30
C GLN A 105 -14.09 -6.73 -0.91
N GLU A 106 -13.21 -6.83 0.09
CA GLU A 106 -13.49 -6.35 1.45
C GLU A 106 -13.67 -4.82 1.48
N LEU A 107 -12.85 -4.06 0.74
CA LEU A 107 -13.00 -2.61 0.61
C LEU A 107 -14.33 -2.24 -0.06
N ALA A 108 -14.72 -2.96 -1.11
CA ALA A 108 -15.99 -2.75 -1.81
C ALA A 108 -17.20 -3.11 -0.93
N SER A 109 -17.11 -4.22 -0.19
CA SER A 109 -18.13 -4.63 0.78
C SER A 109 -18.30 -3.57 1.85
N ARG A 110 -17.22 -3.10 2.47
CA ARG A 110 -17.27 -2.00 3.45
C ARG A 110 -17.92 -0.74 2.88
N TYR A 111 -17.56 -0.38 1.66
CA TYR A 111 -18.12 0.79 0.96
C TYR A 111 -19.62 0.72 0.68
N GLN A 112 -20.20 -0.48 0.58
CA GLN A 112 -21.65 -0.66 0.43
C GLN A 112 -22.40 -0.61 1.76
N HIS A 113 -21.79 -1.13 2.82
CA HIS A 113 -22.39 -1.14 4.16
C HIS A 113 -22.33 0.25 4.80
N ASP A 114 -21.36 1.07 4.42
CA ASP A 114 -21.18 2.41 4.94
C ASP A 114 -22.14 3.41 4.27
N ARG A 115 -23.15 3.84 5.05
CA ARG A 115 -24.19 4.77 4.59
C ARG A 115 -23.78 6.23 4.67
N GLU A 116 -22.77 6.56 5.48
CA GLU A 116 -22.30 7.93 5.72
C GLU A 116 -20.97 8.15 4.99
N ARG A 117 -21.04 8.26 3.67
CA ARG A 117 -19.85 8.38 2.82
C ARG A 117 -19.81 9.73 2.09
N PRO A 118 -18.63 10.38 1.99
CA PRO A 118 -18.48 11.61 1.22
C PRO A 118 -18.84 11.41 -0.26
N PRO A 119 -19.38 12.41 -0.98
CA PRO A 119 -19.69 12.25 -2.41
C PRO A 119 -18.44 11.91 -3.24
N GLU A 120 -17.27 12.37 -2.82
CA GLU A 120 -15.97 12.13 -3.47
C GLU A 120 -15.49 10.67 -3.34
N SER A 121 -15.99 9.91 -2.37
CA SER A 121 -15.55 8.53 -2.12
C SER A 121 -15.85 7.60 -3.30
N ALA A 122 -16.88 7.92 -4.10
CA ALA A 122 -17.20 7.17 -5.31
C ALA A 122 -16.13 7.35 -6.40
N GLY A 123 -15.56 8.56 -6.53
CA GLY A 123 -14.43 8.82 -7.43
C GLY A 123 -13.15 8.13 -6.94
N ASN A 124 -12.93 8.14 -5.62
CA ASN A 124 -11.78 7.47 -5.02
C ASN A 124 -11.86 5.95 -5.20
N MET A 125 -13.04 5.35 -4.99
CA MET A 125 -13.25 3.92 -5.22
C MET A 125 -13.02 3.55 -6.70
N ARG A 126 -13.47 4.38 -7.65
CA ARG A 126 -13.18 4.18 -9.09
C ARG A 126 -11.68 4.18 -9.37
N ARG A 127 -10.94 5.15 -8.83
CA ARG A 127 -9.47 5.22 -8.97
C ARG A 127 -8.78 4.01 -8.33
N LEU A 128 -9.25 3.57 -7.17
CA LEU A 128 -8.75 2.36 -6.50
C LEU A 128 -8.91 1.11 -7.37
N LEU A 129 -10.09 0.92 -7.98
CA LEU A 129 -10.35 -0.19 -8.91
C LEU A 129 -9.50 -0.12 -10.19
N GLY A 130 -9.00 1.06 -10.56
CA GLY A 130 -8.02 1.23 -11.63
C GLY A 130 -6.71 0.48 -11.38
N HIS A 131 -6.35 0.24 -10.12
CA HIS A 131 -5.16 -0.52 -9.75
C HIS A 131 -5.37 -2.05 -9.71
N LEU A 132 -6.61 -2.51 -9.87
CA LEU A 132 -6.95 -3.92 -9.84
C LEU A 132 -6.70 -4.55 -11.22
N ARG A 133 -5.72 -5.47 -11.31
CA ARG A 133 -5.33 -6.14 -12.57
C ARG A 133 -6.32 -7.22 -13.02
N ASN A 134 -7.05 -7.84 -12.10
CA ASN A 134 -8.00 -8.91 -12.39
C ASN A 134 -9.31 -8.35 -12.98
N LEU A 135 -9.43 -8.36 -14.31
CA LEU A 135 -10.59 -7.81 -15.04
C LEU A 135 -11.93 -8.46 -14.65
N PRO A 136 -12.05 -9.80 -14.51
CA PRO A 136 -13.29 -10.42 -14.02
C PRO A 136 -13.75 -9.88 -12.67
N LEU A 137 -12.81 -9.75 -11.72
CA LEU A 137 -13.13 -9.24 -10.40
C LEU A 137 -13.44 -7.74 -10.41
N LYS A 138 -12.70 -6.96 -11.21
CA LYS A 138 -12.95 -5.54 -11.43
C LYS A 138 -14.37 -5.31 -11.93
N ARG A 139 -14.81 -6.11 -12.90
CA ARG A 139 -16.18 -6.07 -13.46
C ARG A 139 -17.21 -6.39 -12.39
N LYS A 140 -17.02 -7.48 -11.65
CA LYS A 140 -17.93 -7.89 -10.57
C LYS A 140 -18.12 -6.78 -9.54
N ILE A 141 -17.02 -6.21 -9.04
CA ILE A 141 -17.07 -5.12 -8.06
C ILE A 141 -17.70 -3.85 -8.67
N ALA A 142 -17.37 -3.50 -9.91
CA ALA A 142 -17.94 -2.32 -10.56
C ALA A 142 -19.46 -2.45 -10.77
N THR A 143 -19.96 -3.64 -11.14
CA THR A 143 -21.38 -3.93 -11.24
C THR A 143 -22.08 -3.82 -9.88
N ASP A 144 -21.49 -4.42 -8.86
CA ASP A 144 -22.01 -4.43 -7.48
C ASP A 144 -22.09 -3.00 -6.88
N LEU A 145 -21.15 -2.13 -7.27
CA LEU A 145 -21.11 -0.73 -6.85
C LEU A 145 -21.90 0.23 -7.76
N GLY A 146 -22.46 -0.25 -8.87
CA GLY A 146 -23.13 0.60 -9.87
C GLY A 146 -22.21 1.59 -10.58
N LEU A 147 -20.91 1.30 -10.69
CA LEU A 147 -19.90 2.18 -11.29
C LEU A 147 -19.86 2.01 -12.81
N SER A 148 -20.86 2.57 -13.50
CA SER A 148 -21.01 2.45 -14.95
C SER A 148 -19.80 2.95 -15.75
N ASP A 149 -19.12 4.01 -15.29
CA ASP A 149 -17.90 4.52 -15.96
C ASP A 149 -16.78 3.46 -16.04
N VAL A 150 -16.62 2.68 -14.97
CA VAL A 150 -15.59 1.63 -14.91
C VAL A 150 -15.97 0.48 -15.84
N LEU A 151 -17.26 0.14 -15.93
CA LEU A 151 -17.76 -0.86 -16.85
C LEU A 151 -17.60 -0.44 -18.32
N GLN A 152 -17.88 0.82 -18.64
CA GLN A 152 -17.70 1.38 -19.99
C GLN A 152 -16.22 1.41 -20.40
N SER A 153 -15.31 1.72 -19.47
CA SER A 153 -13.86 1.63 -19.72
C SER A 153 -13.36 0.20 -19.91
N LEU A 154 -14.14 -0.79 -19.46
CA LEU A 154 -13.79 -2.22 -19.50
C LEU A 154 -14.42 -2.94 -20.70
N SER A 155 -15.50 -2.41 -21.27
CA SER A 155 -16.02 -2.93 -22.54
C SER A 155 -15.02 -2.62 -23.65
N PRO A 156 -14.71 -3.58 -24.53
CA PRO A 156 -14.02 -3.25 -25.77
C PRO A 156 -14.86 -2.18 -26.46
N THR A 157 -14.24 -1.03 -26.70
CA THR A 157 -14.81 0.03 -27.54
C THR A 157 -15.33 -0.62 -28.83
N GLN A 158 -16.51 -0.19 -29.29
CA GLN A 158 -17.18 -0.70 -30.50
C GLN A 158 -16.33 -0.65 -31.79
N ASP A 159 -15.10 -0.14 -31.74
CA ASP A 159 -14.10 -0.24 -32.82
C ASP A 159 -13.68 -1.67 -33.20
N GLU A 160 -13.89 -2.67 -32.34
CA GLU A 160 -13.71 -4.08 -32.75
C GLU A 160 -14.80 -4.55 -33.74
N GLY A 161 -15.87 -3.78 -33.94
CA GLY A 161 -16.84 -3.98 -35.01
C GLY A 161 -16.28 -3.67 -36.41
N PHE A 162 -15.29 -2.79 -36.52
CA PHE A 162 -14.64 -2.49 -37.81
C PHE A 162 -13.61 -3.53 -38.22
N LEU A 163 -13.10 -4.34 -37.29
CA LEU A 163 -12.11 -5.38 -37.58
C LEU A 163 -12.74 -6.71 -38.03
N ASN A 164 -14.02 -6.95 -37.72
CA ASN A 164 -14.70 -8.19 -38.12
C ASN A 164 -15.30 -8.15 -39.54
N ASP A 165 -15.37 -6.98 -40.19
CA ASP A 165 -15.92 -6.88 -41.55
C ASP A 165 -14.85 -7.05 -42.64
N ILE A 166 -13.56 -6.91 -42.30
CA ILE A 166 -12.43 -7.09 -43.23
C ILE A 166 -12.02 -8.56 -43.35
N ALA A 167 -12.40 -9.42 -42.40
CA ALA A 167 -12.06 -10.85 -42.39
C ALA A 167 -13.03 -11.72 -43.23
N ARG A 168 -13.95 -11.10 -43.98
CA ARG A 168 -14.95 -11.77 -44.83
C ARG A 168 -14.83 -11.47 -46.34
N LEU A 169 -13.75 -10.82 -46.77
CA LEU A 169 -13.45 -10.60 -48.19
C LEU A 169 -12.36 -11.55 -48.70
#